data_AF-A0A0S8BAY0-F1
#
_entry.id   AF-A0A0S8BAY0-F1
#
_cell.length_a   1.000
_cell.length_b   1.000
_cell.length_c   1.000
_cell.angle_alpha   90.00
_cell.angle_beta   90.00
_cell.angle_gamma   90.00
#
_symmetry.space_group_name_H-M   'P 1'
#
loop_
_entity.id
_entity.type
_entity.pdbx_description
1 polymer ?
#
loop_
_entity_poly.entity_id
_entity_poly.type
_entity_poly.pdbx_seq_one_letter_code
_entity_poly.pdbx_strand_id
1 'polypeptide(L)'
;MRARACRLWAAAALALLAGCAGGPPPPDWEIEAHGALDAYARHALEGRGRLAERDFDRARAALARTGRADLLARAELTRCAVQVASLEFAPCAGFDALRADAPPAERAYADFLAGRWAKLDPGLLPARYQALPQSASASASMLAAIEDPRSRLIAAGALFRLSRLPPDAIAVARETASAQGWRRPLLAWLGVEIERAQAAGDTAGAERHRRSVERILGTPAPAR
;
A
#
# COMPACT_ATOMS: atom_id res chain seq x y z
N MET A 1 -36.58 49.81 -17.97
CA MET A 1 -35.61 49.03 -18.79
C MET A 1 -34.47 48.37 -18.00
N ARG A 2 -34.23 48.72 -16.72
CA ARG A 2 -33.11 48.18 -15.91
C ARG A 2 -33.24 46.70 -15.44
N ALA A 3 -34.44 46.13 -15.43
CA ALA A 3 -34.66 44.73 -15.01
C ALA A 3 -34.28 43.67 -16.05
N ARG A 4 -34.12 44.05 -17.33
CA ARG A 4 -33.72 43.12 -18.41
C ARG A 4 -32.20 42.86 -18.42
N ALA A 5 -31.40 43.85 -17.98
CA ALA A 5 -29.94 43.73 -17.93
C ALA A 5 -29.46 42.75 -16.84
N CYS A 6 -30.16 42.68 -15.69
CA CYS A 6 -29.79 41.79 -14.59
C CYS A 6 -30.09 40.30 -14.90
N ARG A 7 -31.10 40.02 -15.73
CA ARG A 7 -31.42 38.64 -16.17
C ARG A 7 -30.43 38.09 -17.20
N LEU A 8 -29.81 38.96 -18.00
CA LEU A 8 -28.80 38.55 -18.99
C LEU A 8 -27.45 38.19 -18.35
N TRP A 9 -27.11 38.81 -17.22
CA TRP A 9 -25.89 38.50 -16.47
C TRP A 9 -25.98 37.18 -15.70
N ALA A 10 -27.17 36.82 -15.18
CA ALA A 10 -27.38 35.53 -14.53
C ALA A 10 -27.30 34.34 -15.51
N ALA A 11 -27.70 34.53 -16.77
CA ALA A 11 -27.61 33.48 -17.80
C ALA A 11 -26.16 33.25 -18.29
N ALA A 12 -25.32 34.29 -18.32
CA ALA A 12 -23.92 34.18 -18.70
C ALA A 12 -23.05 33.48 -17.64
N ALA A 13 -23.42 33.60 -16.36
CA ALA A 13 -22.71 32.92 -15.26
C ALA A 13 -22.99 31.40 -15.20
N LEU A 14 -24.15 30.93 -15.67
CA LEU A 14 -24.46 29.49 -15.70
C LEU A 14 -23.77 28.73 -16.85
N ALA A 15 -23.33 29.41 -17.91
CA ALA A 15 -22.68 28.76 -19.05
C ALA A 15 -21.19 28.44 -18.82
N LEU A 16 -20.57 29.01 -17.78
CA LEU A 16 -19.14 28.84 -17.47
C LEU A 16 -18.84 27.64 -16.54
N LEU A 17 -19.86 26.90 -16.08
CA LEU A 17 -19.71 25.72 -15.21
C LEU A 17 -19.70 24.38 -15.95
N ALA A 18 -19.80 24.37 -17.29
CA ALA A 18 -19.86 23.14 -18.08
C ALA A 18 -18.49 22.67 -18.64
N GLY A 19 -17.37 23.23 -18.17
CA GLY A 19 -16.08 23.13 -18.86
C GLY A 19 -14.92 22.50 -18.07
N CYS A 20 -15.10 21.35 -17.41
CA CYS A 20 -13.96 20.61 -16.81
C CYS A 20 -13.95 19.09 -17.10
N ALA A 21 -14.77 18.57 -18.03
CA ALA A 21 -14.91 17.12 -18.24
C ALA A 21 -14.78 16.64 -19.71
N GLY A 22 -14.12 17.42 -20.58
CA GLY A 22 -14.13 17.21 -22.04
C GLY A 22 -12.83 16.67 -22.66
N GLY A 23 -12.05 15.86 -21.96
CA GLY A 23 -10.89 15.18 -22.55
C GLY A 23 -11.31 13.92 -23.35
N PRO A 24 -10.50 13.46 -24.33
CA PRO A 24 -10.70 12.14 -24.90
C PRO A 24 -10.62 11.07 -23.79
N PRO A 25 -11.35 9.94 -23.92
CA PRO A 25 -11.25 8.87 -22.94
C PRO A 25 -9.81 8.37 -22.83
N PRO A 26 -9.38 7.89 -21.65
CA PRO A 26 -8.05 7.32 -21.50
C PRO A 26 -7.91 6.10 -22.44
N PRO A 27 -6.69 5.85 -22.95
CA PRO A 27 -6.46 4.70 -23.83
C PRO A 27 -6.67 3.38 -23.08
N ASP A 28 -7.10 2.34 -23.80
CA ASP A 28 -7.48 1.05 -23.21
C ASP A 28 -6.38 0.40 -22.34
N TRP A 29 -5.10 0.58 -22.71
CA TRP A 29 -3.97 0.03 -21.95
C TRP A 29 -3.90 0.61 -20.53
N GLU A 30 -4.32 1.86 -20.33
CA GLU A 30 -4.26 2.54 -19.04
C GLU A 30 -5.32 1.96 -18.09
N ILE A 31 -6.54 1.77 -18.60
CA ILE A 31 -7.63 1.13 -17.87
C ILE A 31 -7.26 -0.33 -17.53
N GLU A 32 -6.73 -1.08 -18.50
CA GLU A 32 -6.29 -2.47 -18.30
C GLU A 32 -5.21 -2.57 -17.22
N ALA A 33 -4.17 -1.72 -17.31
CA ALA A 33 -3.07 -1.72 -16.36
C ALA A 33 -3.54 -1.37 -14.94
N HIS A 34 -4.36 -0.33 -14.78
CA HIS A 34 -4.86 0.09 -13.48
C HIS A 34 -5.73 -1.00 -12.83
N GLY A 35 -6.71 -1.52 -13.56
CA GLY A 35 -7.59 -2.58 -13.07
C GLY A 35 -6.82 -3.86 -12.72
N ALA A 36 -5.80 -4.21 -13.49
CA ALA A 36 -4.95 -5.37 -13.23
C ALA A 36 -4.04 -5.17 -12.00
N LEU A 37 -3.47 -3.98 -11.78
CA LEU A 37 -2.68 -3.68 -10.57
C LEU A 37 -3.52 -3.70 -9.29
N ASP A 38 -4.75 -3.19 -9.35
CA ASP A 38 -5.66 -3.23 -8.20
C ASP A 38 -6.12 -4.66 -7.90
N ALA A 39 -6.41 -5.45 -8.93
CA ALA A 39 -6.69 -6.88 -8.79
C ALA A 39 -5.50 -7.63 -8.19
N TYR A 40 -4.27 -7.35 -8.66
CA TYR A 40 -3.05 -7.88 -8.09
C TYR A 40 -2.95 -7.57 -6.59
N ALA A 41 -3.08 -6.30 -6.20
CA ALA A 41 -2.92 -5.89 -4.81
C ALA A 41 -3.94 -6.58 -3.90
N ARG A 42 -5.20 -6.62 -4.34
CA ARG A 42 -6.28 -7.31 -3.61
C ARG A 42 -6.01 -8.80 -3.46
N HIS A 43 -5.75 -9.51 -4.57
CA HIS A 43 -5.49 -10.95 -4.53
C HIS A 43 -4.22 -11.30 -3.75
N ALA A 44 -3.18 -10.49 -3.82
CA ALA A 44 -1.95 -10.71 -3.06
C ALA A 44 -2.19 -10.59 -1.55
N LEU A 45 -2.89 -9.54 -1.09
CA LEU A 45 -3.22 -9.32 0.33
C LEU A 45 -4.22 -10.37 0.87
N GLU A 46 -5.16 -10.84 0.05
CA GLU A 46 -6.03 -11.98 0.35
C GLU A 46 -5.26 -13.32 0.40
N GLY A 47 -4.01 -13.35 -0.06
CA GLY A 47 -3.18 -14.54 -0.14
C GLY A 47 -3.57 -15.50 -1.26
N ARG A 48 -4.18 -15.00 -2.34
CA ARG A 48 -4.51 -15.73 -3.58
C ARG A 48 -3.36 -15.62 -4.59
N GLY A 49 -2.20 -16.17 -4.23
CA GLY A 49 -0.93 -15.94 -4.96
C GLY A 49 -0.99 -16.19 -6.47
N ARG A 50 -1.61 -17.30 -6.92
CA ARG A 50 -1.73 -17.62 -8.36
C ARG A 50 -2.55 -16.60 -9.14
N LEU A 51 -3.60 -16.03 -8.53
CA LEU A 51 -4.39 -14.98 -9.17
C LEU A 51 -3.64 -13.66 -9.18
N ALA A 52 -2.98 -13.32 -8.06
CA ALA A 52 -2.16 -12.13 -7.96
C ALA A 52 -1.09 -12.09 -9.07
N GLU A 53 -0.29 -13.15 -9.23
CA GLU A 53 0.75 -13.19 -10.28
C GLU A 53 0.15 -13.04 -11.69
N ARG A 54 -0.98 -13.68 -11.98
CA ARG A 54 -1.68 -13.50 -13.27
C ARG A 54 -2.11 -12.06 -13.52
N ASP A 55 -2.61 -11.39 -12.49
CA ASP A 55 -3.04 -9.99 -12.62
C ASP A 55 -1.84 -9.06 -12.75
N PHE A 56 -0.73 -9.34 -12.05
CA PHE A 56 0.51 -8.59 -12.20
C PHE A 56 1.10 -8.74 -13.61
N ASP A 57 1.14 -9.96 -14.14
CA ASP A 57 1.62 -10.23 -15.50
C ASP A 57 0.77 -9.48 -16.54
N ARG A 58 -0.56 -9.43 -16.36
CA ARG A 58 -1.47 -8.65 -17.21
C ARG A 58 -1.15 -7.16 -17.15
N ALA A 59 -1.00 -6.60 -15.94
CA ALA A 59 -0.64 -5.19 -15.76
C ALA A 59 0.70 -4.87 -16.45
N ARG A 60 1.72 -5.70 -16.20
CA ARG A 60 3.05 -5.53 -16.77
C ARG A 60 3.03 -5.62 -18.29
N ALA A 61 2.28 -6.56 -18.87
CA ALA A 61 2.11 -6.68 -20.32
C ALA A 61 1.43 -5.44 -20.92
N ALA A 62 0.38 -4.91 -20.28
CA ALA A 62 -0.30 -3.69 -20.71
C ALA A 62 0.64 -2.48 -20.74
N LEU A 63 1.43 -2.31 -19.67
CA LEU A 63 2.39 -1.23 -19.55
C LEU A 63 3.57 -1.39 -20.51
N ALA A 64 4.07 -2.61 -20.72
CA ALA A 64 5.20 -2.88 -21.61
C ALA A 64 4.93 -2.45 -23.06
N ARG A 65 3.67 -2.53 -23.53
CA ARG A 65 3.28 -2.06 -24.87
C ARG A 65 3.52 -0.57 -25.09
N THR A 66 3.66 0.22 -24.03
CA THR A 66 3.93 1.66 -24.11
C THR A 66 5.43 1.97 -24.25
N GLY A 67 6.32 1.02 -23.97
CA GLY A 67 7.77 1.24 -23.91
C GLY A 67 8.23 2.16 -22.76
N ARG A 68 7.34 2.54 -21.84
CA ARG A 68 7.64 3.49 -20.76
C ARG A 68 8.20 2.81 -19.52
N ALA A 69 9.51 2.95 -19.31
CA ALA A 69 10.21 2.44 -18.13
C ALA A 69 9.65 3.02 -16.82
N ASP A 70 9.21 4.29 -16.82
CA ASP A 70 8.64 4.93 -15.63
C ASP A 70 7.33 4.27 -15.17
N LEU A 71 6.48 3.84 -16.09
CA LEU A 71 5.23 3.14 -15.76
C LEU A 71 5.49 1.72 -15.26
N LEU A 72 6.40 0.99 -15.91
CA LEU A 72 6.83 -0.33 -15.45
C LEU A 72 7.45 -0.25 -14.06
N ALA A 73 8.27 0.76 -13.79
CA ALA A 73 8.85 0.99 -12.47
C ALA A 73 7.78 1.19 -11.38
N ARG A 74 6.72 1.96 -11.66
CA ARG A 74 5.58 2.12 -10.73
C ARG A 74 4.84 0.81 -10.46
N ALA A 75 4.67 -0.04 -11.48
CA ALA A 75 4.05 -1.36 -11.30
C ALA A 75 4.91 -2.27 -10.41
N GLU A 76 6.21 -2.36 -10.66
CA GLU A 76 7.13 -3.15 -9.83
C GLU A 76 7.20 -2.61 -8.38
N LEU A 77 7.13 -1.29 -8.19
CA LEU A 77 7.03 -0.70 -6.85
C LEU A 77 5.70 -1.01 -6.17
N THR A 78 4.62 -1.13 -6.92
CA THR A 78 3.32 -1.57 -6.38
C THR A 78 3.43 -3.01 -5.86
N ARG A 79 4.11 -3.89 -6.61
CA ARG A 79 4.40 -5.26 -6.17
C ARG A 79 5.17 -5.27 -4.85
N CYS A 80 6.27 -4.53 -4.81
CA CYS A 80 7.09 -4.43 -3.61
C CYS A 80 6.35 -3.86 -2.41
N ALA A 81 5.53 -2.83 -2.60
CA ALA A 81 4.79 -2.22 -1.52
C ALA A 81 3.79 -3.23 -0.91
N VAL A 82 3.10 -4.02 -1.73
CA VAL A 82 2.18 -5.06 -1.27
C VAL A 82 2.90 -6.18 -0.50
N GLN A 83 4.12 -6.54 -0.92
CA GLN A 83 4.97 -7.47 -0.18
C GLN A 83 5.39 -6.89 1.18
N VAL A 84 5.86 -5.64 1.21
CA VAL A 84 6.21 -4.92 2.47
C VAL A 84 5.02 -4.83 3.42
N ALA A 85 3.81 -4.58 2.90
CA ALA A 85 2.58 -4.58 3.71
C ALA A 85 2.30 -5.92 4.40
N SER A 86 2.84 -7.02 3.84
CA SER A 86 2.75 -8.38 4.36
C SER A 86 4.02 -8.85 5.07
N LEU A 87 4.94 -7.92 5.41
CA LEU A 87 6.24 -8.18 6.04
C LEU A 87 7.17 -9.09 5.23
N GLU A 88 7.03 -9.08 3.91
CA GLU A 88 7.92 -9.78 3.00
C GLU A 88 8.98 -8.84 2.45
N PHE A 89 10.21 -8.99 2.94
CA PHE A 89 11.30 -8.06 2.68
C PHE A 89 12.28 -8.53 1.60
N ALA A 90 11.77 -9.21 0.57
CA ALA A 90 12.57 -9.58 -0.60
C ALA A 90 13.12 -8.35 -1.33
N PRO A 91 14.27 -8.47 -2.03
CA PRO A 91 14.74 -7.42 -2.92
C PRO A 91 13.70 -7.10 -4.01
N CYS A 92 13.60 -5.82 -4.37
CA CYS A 92 12.72 -5.34 -5.42
C CYS A 92 13.30 -5.56 -6.81
N ALA A 93 13.67 -6.79 -7.14
CA ALA A 93 14.47 -7.11 -8.33
C ALA A 93 13.87 -6.58 -9.64
N GLY A 94 12.54 -6.61 -9.78
CA GLY A 94 11.85 -6.05 -10.96
C GLY A 94 12.03 -4.55 -11.10
N PHE A 95 11.97 -3.79 -10.00
CA PHE A 95 12.26 -2.36 -9.99
C PHE A 95 13.76 -2.08 -10.14
N ASP A 96 14.61 -2.87 -9.49
CA ASP A 96 16.06 -2.66 -9.52
C ASP A 96 16.61 -2.72 -10.96
N ALA A 97 16.05 -3.59 -11.81
CA ALA A 97 16.37 -3.65 -13.24
C ALA A 97 15.97 -2.38 -14.02
N LEU A 98 14.98 -1.62 -13.54
CA LEU A 98 14.46 -0.40 -14.15
C LEU A 98 14.98 0.87 -13.47
N ARG A 99 15.78 0.74 -12.41
CA ARG A 99 16.12 1.82 -11.49
C ARG A 99 16.86 2.99 -12.16
N ALA A 100 17.68 2.70 -13.17
CA ALA A 100 18.44 3.70 -13.92
C ALA A 100 17.52 4.69 -14.66
N ASP A 101 16.42 4.18 -15.21
CA ASP A 101 15.46 4.95 -16.01
C ASP A 101 14.25 5.43 -15.20
N ALA A 102 14.12 5.00 -13.93
CA ALA A 102 13.03 5.39 -13.04
C ALA A 102 13.18 6.86 -12.59
N PRO A 103 12.09 7.64 -12.49
CA PRO A 103 12.18 9.02 -12.01
C PRO A 103 12.60 9.11 -10.52
N PRO A 104 13.00 10.31 -10.03
CA PRO A 104 13.49 10.48 -8.66
C PRO A 104 12.52 10.02 -7.57
N ALA A 105 11.21 10.27 -7.75
CA ALA A 105 10.19 9.89 -6.79
C ALA A 105 10.08 8.36 -6.62
N GLU A 106 10.15 7.61 -7.71
CA GLU A 106 10.12 6.15 -7.70
C GLU A 106 11.36 5.56 -7.02
N ARG A 107 12.55 6.12 -7.28
CA ARG A 107 13.77 5.71 -6.58
C ARG A 107 13.70 5.97 -5.08
N ALA A 108 13.19 7.15 -4.69
CA ALA A 108 12.97 7.50 -3.29
C ALA A 108 11.96 6.54 -2.64
N TYR A 109 10.86 6.22 -3.33
CA TYR A 109 9.87 5.27 -2.82
C TYR A 109 10.45 3.85 -2.70
N ALA A 110 11.30 3.41 -3.63
CA ALA A 110 12.02 2.15 -3.53
C ALA A 110 12.94 2.11 -2.30
N ASP A 111 13.67 3.21 -2.04
CA ASP A 111 14.54 3.34 -0.88
C ASP A 111 13.73 3.38 0.42
N PHE A 112 12.55 4.00 0.40
CA PHE A 112 11.60 3.97 1.50
C PHE A 112 11.17 2.52 1.84
N LEU A 113 10.70 1.76 0.85
CA LEU A 113 10.29 0.35 1.02
C LEU A 113 11.45 -0.56 1.46
N ALA A 114 12.67 -0.24 1.02
CA ALA A 114 13.88 -0.97 1.38
C ALA A 114 14.45 -0.61 2.77
N GLY A 115 13.88 0.38 3.46
CA GLY A 115 14.40 0.89 4.73
C GLY A 115 15.68 1.73 4.61
N ARG A 116 16.05 2.19 3.40
CA ARG A 116 17.23 3.01 3.16
C ARG A 116 16.94 4.49 3.39
N TRP A 117 16.66 4.87 4.64
CA TRP A 117 16.17 6.22 4.97
C TRP A 117 17.27 7.26 5.23
N ALA A 118 18.54 6.85 5.34
CA ALA A 118 19.63 7.75 5.77
C ALA A 118 19.88 8.96 4.84
N LYS A 119 19.60 8.83 3.55
CA LYS A 119 19.74 9.90 2.54
C LYS A 119 18.43 10.13 1.76
N LEU A 120 17.32 9.67 2.32
CA LEU A 120 16.02 9.75 1.67
C LEU A 120 15.48 11.17 1.78
N ASP A 121 15.21 11.81 0.66
CA ASP A 121 14.49 13.09 0.63
C ASP A 121 13.00 12.83 0.88
N PRO A 122 12.43 13.27 2.03
CA PRO A 122 11.04 13.05 2.31
C PRO A 122 10.10 13.77 1.34
N GLY A 123 10.54 14.87 0.71
CA GLY A 123 9.74 15.61 -0.26
C GLY A 123 9.41 14.83 -1.54
N LEU A 124 10.20 13.80 -1.84
CA LEU A 124 9.98 12.90 -2.98
C LEU A 124 9.00 11.76 -2.69
N LEU A 125 8.62 11.56 -1.43
CA LEU A 125 7.67 10.52 -1.05
C LEU A 125 6.22 10.98 -1.26
N PRO A 126 5.28 10.03 -1.46
CA PRO A 126 3.86 10.31 -1.33
C PRO A 126 3.56 11.04 -0.01
N ALA A 127 2.69 12.06 -0.05
CA ALA A 127 2.39 12.95 1.09
C ALA A 127 2.18 12.22 2.43
N ARG A 128 1.47 11.09 2.38
CA ARG A 128 1.16 10.22 3.53
C ARG A 128 2.38 9.60 4.23
N TYR A 129 3.55 9.58 3.60
CA TYR A 129 4.78 8.98 4.12
C TYR A 129 5.87 9.99 4.46
N GLN A 130 5.72 11.27 4.10
CA GLN A 130 6.79 12.26 4.21
C GLN A 130 7.25 12.51 5.66
N ALA A 131 6.35 12.32 6.63
CA ALA A 131 6.67 12.47 8.06
C ALA A 131 7.43 11.27 8.65
N LEU A 132 7.37 10.09 8.01
CA LEU A 132 7.88 8.84 8.59
C LEU A 132 9.41 8.79 8.70
N PRO A 133 10.21 9.19 7.68
CA PRO A 133 11.67 9.12 7.74
C PRO A 133 12.30 9.92 8.88
N GLN A 134 11.61 10.98 9.30
CA GLN A 134 12.06 11.91 10.33
C GLN A 134 11.82 11.39 11.74
N SER A 135 10.94 10.40 11.92
CA SER A 135 10.64 9.85 13.24
C SER A 135 11.62 8.74 13.63
N ALA A 136 12.14 8.83 14.86
CA ALA A 136 12.94 7.76 15.47
C ALA A 136 12.10 6.52 15.80
N SER A 137 10.83 6.73 16.18
CA SER A 137 9.83 5.70 16.43
C SER A 137 8.48 6.19 15.95
N ALA A 138 7.69 5.34 15.28
CA ALA A 138 6.31 5.65 15.00
C ALA A 138 5.46 5.65 16.30
N SER A 139 4.22 6.07 16.19
CA SER A 139 3.18 5.90 17.21
C SER A 139 1.94 5.25 16.60
N ALA A 140 1.08 4.65 17.42
CA ALA A 140 -0.22 4.14 16.95
C ALA A 140 -1.05 5.25 16.25
N SER A 141 -1.04 6.47 16.79
CA SER A 141 -1.79 7.61 16.22
C SER A 141 -1.26 8.07 14.85
N MET A 142 0.07 8.12 14.69
CA MET A 142 0.71 8.45 13.41
C MET A 142 0.32 7.44 12.33
N LEU A 143 0.31 6.16 12.68
CA LEU A 143 -0.07 5.10 11.75
C LEU A 143 -1.58 5.14 11.45
N ALA A 144 -2.42 5.34 12.46
CA ALA A 144 -3.87 5.45 12.32
C ALA A 144 -4.29 6.65 11.45
N ALA A 145 -3.53 7.74 11.46
CA ALA A 145 -3.77 8.92 10.61
C ALA A 145 -3.62 8.66 9.11
N ILE A 146 -2.96 7.56 8.70
CA ILE A 146 -2.93 7.14 7.31
C ILE A 146 -4.29 6.49 6.98
N GLU A 147 -5.13 7.19 6.24
CA GLU A 147 -6.52 6.78 5.95
C GLU A 147 -6.62 5.48 5.15
N ASP A 148 -5.89 5.40 4.03
CA ASP A 148 -5.90 4.21 3.17
C ASP A 148 -5.27 3.00 3.90
N PRO A 149 -6.03 1.91 4.13
CA PRO A 149 -5.55 0.78 4.93
C PRO A 149 -4.36 0.06 4.29
N ARG A 150 -4.29 0.00 2.95
CA ARG A 150 -3.13 -0.59 2.25
C ARG A 150 -1.89 0.27 2.51
N SER A 151 -2.02 1.58 2.33
CA SER A 151 -0.95 2.53 2.61
C SER A 151 -0.48 2.48 4.06
N ARG A 152 -1.40 2.29 5.00
CA ARG A 152 -1.10 2.13 6.42
C ARG A 152 -0.25 0.89 6.70
N LEU A 153 -0.58 -0.25 6.09
CA LEU A 153 0.23 -1.48 6.24
C LEU A 153 1.60 -1.34 5.59
N ILE A 154 1.71 -0.65 4.45
CA ILE A 154 3.00 -0.35 3.82
C ILE A 154 3.89 0.47 4.77
N ALA A 155 3.34 1.52 5.38
CA ALA A 155 4.05 2.32 6.37
C ALA A 155 4.48 1.47 7.57
N ALA A 156 3.58 0.66 8.11
CA ALA A 156 3.87 -0.24 9.22
C ALA A 156 5.01 -1.21 8.88
N GLY A 157 4.98 -1.83 7.71
CA GLY A 157 6.03 -2.74 7.25
C GLY A 157 7.39 -2.05 7.08
N ALA A 158 7.41 -0.85 6.49
CA ALA A 158 8.64 -0.09 6.32
C ALA A 158 9.26 0.34 7.67
N LEU A 159 8.43 0.78 8.62
CA LEU A 159 8.85 1.11 9.99
C LEU A 159 9.32 -0.13 10.76
N PHE A 160 8.62 -1.26 10.61
CA PHE A 160 8.98 -2.53 11.24
C PHE A 160 10.35 -3.04 10.78
N ARG A 161 10.63 -2.96 9.47
CA ARG A 161 11.94 -3.30 8.88
C ARG A 161 13.09 -2.51 9.51
N LEU A 162 12.82 -1.29 9.95
CA LEU A 162 13.80 -0.41 10.59
C LEU A 162 13.82 -0.52 12.12
N SER A 163 13.04 -1.45 12.70
CA SER A 163 12.84 -1.58 14.15
C SER A 163 12.31 -0.28 14.80
N ARG A 164 11.53 0.51 14.06
CA ARG A 164 10.93 1.78 14.52
C ARG A 164 9.43 1.69 14.80
N LEU A 165 8.88 0.48 14.83
CA LEU A 165 7.46 0.24 15.07
C LEU A 165 7.23 -0.26 16.51
N PRO A 166 6.68 0.57 17.41
CA PRO A 166 6.41 0.18 18.79
C PRO A 166 5.22 -0.80 18.91
N PRO A 167 5.03 -1.43 20.09
CA PRO A 167 4.04 -2.48 20.29
C PRO A 167 2.59 -2.06 20.00
N ASP A 168 2.22 -0.84 20.42
CA ASP A 168 0.90 -0.25 20.17
C ASP A 168 0.64 -0.03 18.67
N ALA A 169 1.65 0.37 17.91
CA ALA A 169 1.54 0.53 16.47
C ALA A 169 1.49 -0.81 15.71
N ILE A 170 2.07 -1.88 16.26
CA ILE A 170 1.91 -3.25 15.73
C ILE A 170 0.45 -3.69 15.82
N ALA A 171 -0.22 -3.39 16.94
CA ALA A 171 -1.64 -3.71 17.11
C ALA A 171 -2.50 -3.01 16.05
N VAL A 172 -2.22 -1.74 15.72
CA VAL A 172 -2.90 -1.00 14.63
C VAL A 172 -2.73 -1.70 13.27
N ALA A 173 -1.54 -2.22 12.97
CA ALA A 173 -1.29 -2.93 11.72
C ALA A 173 -2.06 -4.26 11.66
N ARG A 174 -2.03 -5.05 12.75
CA ARG A 174 -2.82 -6.29 12.88
C ARG A 174 -4.32 -6.01 12.70
N GLU A 175 -4.85 -4.99 13.37
CA GLU A 175 -6.27 -4.62 13.30
C GLU A 175 -6.67 -4.12 11.92
N THR A 176 -5.80 -3.37 11.26
CA THR A 176 -6.01 -2.92 9.88
C THR A 176 -6.12 -4.11 8.92
N ALA A 177 -5.19 -5.07 9.01
CA ALA A 177 -5.25 -6.28 8.18
C ALA A 177 -6.50 -7.13 8.48
N SER A 178 -6.86 -7.24 9.76
CA SER A 178 -8.06 -7.98 10.21
C SER A 178 -9.35 -7.35 9.70
N ALA A 179 -9.50 -6.03 9.80
CA ALA A 179 -10.70 -5.30 9.39
C ALA A 179 -10.95 -5.38 7.87
N GLN A 180 -9.89 -5.50 7.09
CA GLN A 180 -9.97 -5.65 5.63
C GLN A 180 -10.12 -7.11 5.17
N GLY A 181 -10.03 -8.08 6.07
CA GLY A 181 -10.01 -9.51 5.71
C GLY A 181 -8.77 -9.92 4.92
N TRP A 182 -7.66 -9.16 5.03
CA TRP A 182 -6.43 -9.43 4.31
C TRP A 182 -5.61 -10.50 5.03
N ARG A 183 -5.87 -11.75 4.65
CA ARG A 183 -5.28 -12.95 5.24
C ARG A 183 -3.76 -12.90 5.34
N ARG A 184 -3.07 -12.50 4.27
CA ARG A 184 -1.61 -12.58 4.17
C ARG A 184 -0.90 -11.64 5.16
N PRO A 185 -1.16 -10.33 5.19
CA PRO A 185 -0.59 -9.45 6.20
C PRO A 185 -1.09 -9.78 7.61
N LEU A 186 -2.35 -10.22 7.78
CA LEU A 186 -2.86 -10.58 9.10
C LEU A 186 -2.07 -11.72 9.75
N LEU A 187 -1.75 -12.77 8.99
CA LEU A 187 -0.91 -13.87 9.47
C LEU A 187 0.49 -13.40 9.84
N ALA A 188 1.09 -12.51 9.03
CA ALA A 188 2.42 -11.96 9.31
C ALA A 188 2.44 -11.17 10.63
N TRP A 189 1.48 -10.26 10.82
CA TRP A 189 1.38 -9.46 12.06
C TRP A 189 1.03 -10.29 13.29
N LEU A 190 0.20 -11.33 13.15
CA LEU A 190 -0.04 -12.28 14.25
C LEU A 190 1.23 -13.04 14.65
N GLY A 191 2.07 -13.41 13.68
CA GLY A 191 3.39 -13.99 13.95
C GLY A 191 4.27 -13.09 14.82
N VAL A 192 4.34 -11.80 14.45
CA VAL A 192 5.06 -10.78 15.23
C VAL A 192 4.53 -10.67 16.67
N GLU A 193 3.21 -10.65 16.87
CA GLU A 193 2.61 -10.59 18.21
C GLU A 193 2.87 -11.84 19.05
N ILE A 194 2.91 -13.03 18.42
CA ILE A 194 3.27 -14.29 19.10
C ILE A 194 4.71 -14.21 19.61
N GLU A 195 5.66 -13.84 18.75
CA GLU A 195 7.09 -13.72 19.13
C GLU A 195 7.28 -12.71 20.26
N ARG A 196 6.61 -11.56 20.18
CA ARG A 196 6.66 -10.52 21.22
C ARG A 196 6.07 -10.99 22.54
N ALA A 197 4.92 -11.64 22.51
CA ALA A 197 4.29 -12.17 23.72
C ALA A 197 5.16 -13.23 24.39
N GLN A 198 5.79 -14.12 23.60
CA GLN A 198 6.77 -15.09 24.11
C GLN A 198 7.98 -14.40 24.76
N ALA A 199 8.57 -13.40 24.09
CA ALA A 199 9.70 -12.65 24.62
C ALA A 199 9.37 -11.91 25.93
N ALA A 200 8.12 -11.48 26.10
CA ALA A 200 7.62 -10.85 27.32
C ALA A 200 7.15 -11.85 28.41
N GLY A 201 7.19 -13.16 28.14
CA GLY A 201 6.66 -14.19 29.04
C GLY A 201 5.13 -14.28 29.11
N ASP A 202 4.40 -13.53 28.27
CA ASP A 202 2.94 -13.61 28.15
C ASP A 202 2.51 -14.83 27.32
N THR A 203 2.60 -16.01 27.96
CA THR A 203 2.20 -17.28 27.35
C THR A 203 0.72 -17.30 26.96
N ALA A 204 -0.14 -16.65 27.76
CA ALA A 204 -1.56 -16.55 27.50
C ALA A 204 -1.85 -15.70 26.25
N GLY A 205 -1.14 -14.59 26.07
CA GLY A 205 -1.21 -13.75 24.88
C GLY A 205 -0.76 -14.47 23.62
N ALA A 206 0.42 -15.10 23.67
CA ALA A 206 0.93 -15.89 22.55
C ALA A 206 -0.10 -16.94 22.09
N GLU A 207 -0.73 -17.64 23.05
CA GLU A 207 -1.71 -18.68 22.77
C GLU A 207 -3.05 -18.15 22.23
N ARG A 208 -3.47 -16.94 22.64
CA ARG A 208 -4.61 -16.25 22.00
C ARG A 208 -4.34 -15.95 20.52
N HIS A 209 -3.13 -15.51 20.19
CA HIS A 209 -2.74 -15.22 18.81
C HIS A 209 -2.61 -16.49 17.97
N ARG A 210 -2.04 -17.59 18.51
CA ARG A 210 -1.98 -18.90 17.83
C ARG A 210 -3.36 -19.43 17.44
N ARG A 211 -4.33 -19.42 18.35
CA ARG A 211 -5.72 -19.81 18.02
C ARG A 211 -6.34 -18.94 16.92
N SER A 212 -5.91 -17.69 16.80
CA SER A 212 -6.38 -16.83 15.71
C SER A 212 -5.75 -17.22 14.38
N VAL A 213 -4.45 -17.56 14.36
CA VAL A 213 -3.78 -18.13 13.19
C VAL A 213 -4.45 -19.44 12.76
N GLU A 214 -4.73 -20.36 13.68
CA GLU A 214 -5.40 -21.64 13.38
C GLU A 214 -6.76 -21.44 12.71
N ARG A 215 -7.59 -20.52 13.24
CA ARG A 215 -8.88 -20.17 12.64
C ARG A 215 -8.74 -19.60 11.22
N ILE A 216 -7.72 -18.79 10.97
CA ILE A 216 -7.47 -18.20 9.65
C ILE A 216 -6.98 -19.26 8.65
N LEU A 217 -6.14 -20.20 9.09
CA LEU A 217 -5.61 -21.27 8.25
C LEU A 217 -6.60 -22.43 8.07
N GLY A 218 -7.69 -22.46 8.83
CA GLY A 218 -8.66 -23.55 8.82
C GLY A 218 -8.09 -24.86 9.39
N THR A 219 -7.04 -24.79 10.22
CA THR A 219 -6.50 -25.97 10.91
C THR A 219 -7.33 -26.21 12.16
N PRO A 220 -8.02 -27.36 12.31
CA PRO A 220 -8.75 -27.66 13.54
C PRO A 220 -7.75 -27.80 14.71
N ALA A 221 -8.08 -27.22 15.86
CA ALA A 221 -7.31 -27.42 17.09
C ALA A 221 -7.23 -28.92 17.40
N PRO A 222 -6.08 -29.45 17.88
CA PRO A 222 -5.98 -30.85 18.25
C PRO A 222 -7.03 -31.17 19.33
N ALA A 223 -7.80 -32.24 19.11
CA ALA A 223 -8.76 -32.73 20.07
C ALA A 223 -8.03 -33.01 21.40
N ARG A 224 -8.53 -32.41 22.49
CA ARG A 224 -8.05 -32.64 23.85
C ARG A 224 -8.51 -33.98 24.37
#